data_AF-A0A960KZ03-F1
#
_entry.id   AF-A0A960KZ03-F1
#
_cell.length_a   1.000
_cell.length_b   1.000
_cell.length_c   1.000
_cell.angle_alpha   90.00
_cell.angle_beta   90.00
_cell.angle_gamma   90.00
#
_symmetry.space_group_name_H-M   'P 1'
#
loop_
_entity.id
_entity.type
_entity.pdbx_description
1 polymer ?
#
loop_
_entity_poly.entity_id
_entity_poly.type
_entity_poly.pdbx_seq_one_letter_code
_entity_poly.pdbx_strand_id
1 'polypeptide(L)'
;MAKELNELAEEAWNHIRTGNIDLALQLLSGPISLVNEAERPKGYPDALAMFAYCSGVITKKRKESIQLGIRATKLDSLNPRNYFLLGRLYEIAGSKKNAFEAYQQGLKIQPGYPPIVQAIGKLGTRRRPVLKFLARDHFLNVALGRLRHSLFQKPIK
;
A
#
# COMPACT_ATOMS: atom_id res chain seq x y z
N MET A 1 -20.30 15.82 12.49
CA MET A 1 -20.20 14.62 11.63
C MET A 1 -19.28 14.77 10.41
N ALA A 2 -19.62 15.50 9.33
CA ALA A 2 -18.77 15.50 8.11
C ALA A 2 -17.39 16.17 8.26
N LYS A 3 -17.23 17.14 9.18
CA LYS A 3 -15.92 17.74 9.50
C LYS A 3 -15.06 16.82 10.38
N GLU A 4 -15.68 16.05 11.27
CA GLU A 4 -14.97 15.20 12.23
C GLU A 4 -14.19 14.09 11.53
N LEU A 5 -14.78 13.39 10.56
CA LEU A 5 -14.06 12.25 9.95
C LEU A 5 -12.83 12.69 9.13
N ASN A 6 -12.92 13.85 8.48
CA ASN A 6 -11.79 14.40 7.75
C ASN A 6 -10.66 14.83 8.69
N GLU A 7 -10.99 15.45 9.82
CA GLU A 7 -10.01 15.82 10.85
C GLU A 7 -9.36 14.58 11.48
N LEU A 8 -10.16 13.57 11.80
CA LEU A 8 -9.68 12.28 12.32
C LEU A 8 -8.80 11.54 11.30
N ALA A 9 -9.09 11.65 10.00
CA ALA A 9 -8.25 11.08 8.95
C ALA A 9 -6.89 11.78 8.89
N GLU A 10 -6.83 13.11 8.98
CA GLU A 10 -5.55 13.82 9.01
C GLU A 10 -4.74 13.53 10.28
N GLU A 11 -5.40 13.41 11.44
CA GLU A 11 -4.75 13.00 12.68
C GLU A 11 -4.22 11.55 12.60
N ALA A 12 -5.02 10.63 12.08
CA ALA A 12 -4.60 9.25 11.84
C ALA A 12 -3.42 9.19 10.86
N TRP A 13 -3.41 10.04 9.82
CA TRP A 13 -2.29 10.13 8.89
C TRP A 13 -0.99 10.57 9.56
N ASN A 14 -1.07 11.54 10.48
CA ASN A 14 0.07 11.96 11.27
C ASN A 14 0.61 10.81 12.12
N HIS A 15 -0.27 10.07 12.81
CA HIS A 15 0.12 8.87 13.55
C HIS A 15 0.74 7.79 12.68
N ILE A 16 0.20 7.56 11.48
CA ILE A 16 0.78 6.62 10.50
C ILE A 16 2.20 7.05 10.11
N ARG A 17 2.43 8.34 9.88
CA ARG A 17 3.75 8.89 9.53
C ARG A 17 4.74 8.79 10.68
N THR A 18 4.31 8.94 11.92
CA THR A 18 5.17 8.81 13.10
C THR A 18 5.39 7.36 13.54
N GLY A 19 4.68 6.41 12.93
CA GLY A 19 4.79 4.98 13.24
C GLY A 19 3.84 4.49 14.35
N ASN A 20 2.96 5.36 14.85
CA ASN A 20 1.98 5.04 15.90
C ASN A 20 0.72 4.39 15.29
N ILE A 21 0.90 3.22 14.68
CA ILE A 21 -0.17 2.55 13.90
C ILE A 21 -1.34 2.11 14.78
N ASP A 22 -1.08 1.68 16.02
CA ASP A 22 -2.13 1.25 16.96
C ASP A 22 -3.09 2.39 17.32
N LEU A 23 -2.54 3.59 17.55
CA LEU A 23 -3.32 4.78 17.86
C LEU A 23 -4.17 5.22 16.66
N ALA A 24 -3.59 5.19 15.45
CA ALA A 24 -4.33 5.45 14.22
C ALA A 24 -5.49 4.45 14.01
N LEU A 25 -5.27 3.17 14.32
CA LEU A 25 -6.32 2.16 14.25
C LEU A 25 -7.45 2.44 15.25
N GLN A 26 -7.10 2.73 16.51
CA GLN A 26 -8.07 3.04 17.55
C GLN A 26 -8.92 4.26 17.16
N LEU A 27 -8.27 5.33 16.71
CA LEU A 27 -8.91 6.58 16.30
C LEU A 27 -9.96 6.37 15.20
N LEU A 28 -9.67 5.48 14.25
CA LEU A 28 -10.53 5.25 13.08
C LEU A 28 -11.57 4.14 13.25
N SER A 29 -11.33 3.18 14.16
CA SER A 29 -12.16 1.98 14.28
C SER A 29 -13.62 2.27 14.64
N GLY A 30 -13.86 3.13 15.63
CA GLY A 30 -15.20 3.57 16.03
C GLY A 30 -15.93 4.29 14.90
N PRO A 31 -15.42 5.44 14.42
CA PRO A 31 -16.08 6.24 13.39
C PRO A 31 -16.43 5.46 12.13
N ILE A 32 -15.50 4.63 11.62
CA ILE A 32 -15.72 3.88 10.37
C ILE A 32 -16.83 2.85 10.52
N SER A 33 -16.97 2.21 11.68
CA SER A 33 -18.04 1.24 11.94
C SER A 33 -19.44 1.86 12.00
N LEU A 34 -19.52 3.17 12.31
CA LEU A 34 -20.78 3.90 12.43
C LEU A 34 -21.20 4.60 11.13
N VAL A 35 -20.32 4.66 10.13
CA VAL A 35 -20.64 5.32 8.86
C VAL A 35 -21.70 4.53 8.11
N ASN A 36 -22.82 5.20 7.83
CA ASN A 36 -23.82 4.70 6.89
C ASN A 36 -23.27 4.79 5.46
N GLU A 37 -23.23 3.67 4.75
CA GLU A 37 -22.69 3.63 3.39
C GLU A 37 -23.50 4.43 2.36
N ALA A 38 -24.78 4.69 2.65
CA ALA A 38 -25.64 5.54 1.81
C ALA A 38 -25.29 7.03 1.95
N GLU A 39 -24.77 7.45 3.11
CA GLU A 39 -24.45 8.84 3.44
C GLU A 39 -23.00 8.96 3.91
N ARG A 40 -22.07 8.92 2.94
CA ARG A 40 -20.64 8.94 3.24
C ARG A 40 -20.19 10.37 3.57
N PRO A 41 -19.64 10.62 4.78
CA PRO A 41 -19.07 11.92 5.10
C PRO A 41 -17.82 12.18 4.26
N LYS A 42 -17.48 13.47 4.13
CA LYS A 42 -16.21 13.89 3.50
C LYS A 42 -15.03 13.29 4.27
N GLY A 43 -14.02 12.82 3.54
CA GLY A 43 -12.84 12.14 4.12
C GLY A 43 -13.06 10.67 4.45
N TYR A 44 -14.25 10.11 4.24
CA TYR A 44 -14.50 8.67 4.44
C TYR A 44 -13.59 7.75 3.61
N PRO A 45 -13.34 8.00 2.31
CA PRO A 45 -12.43 7.15 1.53
C PRO A 45 -11.02 7.12 2.12
N ASP A 46 -10.51 8.26 2.57
CA ASP A 46 -9.20 8.41 3.18
C ASP A 46 -9.12 7.68 4.52
N ALA A 47 -10.10 7.91 5.40
CA ALA A 47 -10.22 7.20 6.67
C ALA A 47 -10.29 5.68 6.45
N LEU A 48 -11.06 5.22 5.45
CA LEU A 48 -11.17 3.81 5.09
C LEU A 48 -9.83 3.23 4.61
N ALA A 49 -9.08 3.94 3.78
CA ALA A 49 -7.75 3.53 3.32
C ALA A 49 -6.75 3.42 4.49
N MET A 50 -6.78 4.38 5.41
CA MET A 50 -5.91 4.41 6.59
C MET A 50 -6.25 3.29 7.56
N PHE A 51 -7.53 3.06 7.84
CA PHE A 51 -7.98 1.95 8.67
C PHE A 51 -7.63 0.61 8.04
N ALA A 52 -7.84 0.47 6.73
CA ALA A 52 -7.44 -0.71 5.99
C ALA A 52 -5.94 -0.99 6.17
N TYR A 53 -5.10 0.03 5.98
CA TYR A 53 -3.65 -0.07 6.20
C TYR A 53 -3.31 -0.48 7.64
N CYS A 54 -3.82 0.24 8.64
CA CYS A 54 -3.51 -0.04 10.04
C CYS A 54 -3.98 -1.45 10.44
N SER A 55 -5.19 -1.84 10.03
CA SER A 55 -5.70 -3.18 10.21
C SER A 55 -4.84 -4.23 9.53
N GLY A 56 -4.30 -3.99 8.32
CA GLY A 56 -3.43 -4.94 7.63
C GLY A 56 -2.02 -5.06 8.22
N VAL A 57 -1.56 -4.02 8.91
CA VAL A 57 -0.31 -4.03 9.68
C VAL A 57 -0.48 -4.81 10.98
N ILE A 58 -1.55 -4.50 11.74
CA ILE A 58 -1.77 -5.00 13.11
C ILE A 58 -2.40 -6.40 13.07
N THR A 59 -3.46 -6.54 12.28
CA THR A 59 -4.18 -7.81 12.15
C THR A 59 -3.58 -8.60 10.99
N LYS A 60 -3.34 -9.90 11.18
CA LYS A 60 -2.84 -10.78 10.10
C LYS A 60 -3.86 -10.98 8.96
N LYS A 61 -5.01 -10.27 8.97
CA LYS A 61 -6.11 -10.37 8.01
C LYS A 61 -5.89 -9.56 6.73
N ARG A 62 -4.71 -9.76 6.11
CA ARG A 62 -4.24 -8.98 4.96
C ARG A 62 -5.22 -8.94 3.77
N LYS A 63 -5.97 -10.02 3.54
CA LYS A 63 -6.96 -10.08 2.44
C LYS A 63 -8.11 -9.10 2.64
N GLU A 64 -8.66 -9.04 3.85
CA GLU A 64 -9.75 -8.11 4.20
C GLU A 64 -9.27 -6.66 4.13
N SER A 65 -8.08 -6.38 4.66
CA SER A 65 -7.45 -5.07 4.59
C SER A 65 -7.24 -4.61 3.14
N ILE A 66 -6.78 -5.49 2.26
CA ILE A 66 -6.64 -5.17 0.82
C ILE A 66 -8.01 -4.86 0.19
N GLN A 67 -9.06 -5.62 0.50
CA GLN A 67 -10.41 -5.37 -0.02
C GLN A 67 -10.89 -3.96 0.39
N LEU A 68 -10.69 -3.57 1.64
CA LEU A 68 -11.02 -2.23 2.13
C LEU A 68 -10.18 -1.14 1.45
N GLY A 69 -8.89 -1.38 1.23
CA GLY A 69 -8.01 -0.45 0.50
C GLY A 69 -8.41 -0.27 -0.97
N ILE A 70 -8.79 -1.36 -1.66
CA ILE A 70 -9.34 -1.30 -3.03
C ILE A 70 -10.66 -0.53 -3.04
N ARG A 71 -11.50 -0.74 -2.02
CA ARG A 71 -12.76 -0.01 -1.90
C ARG A 71 -12.51 1.49 -1.72
N ALA A 72 -11.55 1.88 -0.89
CA ALA A 72 -11.19 3.28 -0.71
C ALA A 72 -10.74 3.95 -2.02
N THR A 73 -9.90 3.29 -2.82
CA THR A 73 -9.46 3.84 -4.13
C THR A 73 -10.57 3.88 -5.18
N LYS A 74 -11.61 3.06 -5.05
CA LYS A 74 -12.81 3.16 -5.91
C LYS A 74 -13.73 4.30 -5.49
N LEU A 75 -13.82 4.58 -4.19
CA LEU A 75 -14.63 5.67 -3.66
C LEU A 75 -13.99 7.04 -3.93
N ASP A 76 -12.66 7.10 -3.88
CA ASP A 76 -11.90 8.28 -4.27
C ASP A 76 -10.70 7.87 -5.12
N SER A 77 -10.90 7.92 -6.44
CA SER A 77 -9.91 7.58 -7.45
C SER A 77 -8.96 8.73 -7.78
N LEU A 78 -9.19 9.93 -7.24
CA LEU A 78 -8.37 11.12 -7.51
C LEU A 78 -7.40 11.43 -6.37
N ASN A 79 -7.36 10.60 -5.32
CA ASN A 79 -6.45 10.79 -4.21
C ASN A 79 -5.23 9.85 -4.30
N PRO A 80 -4.02 10.37 -4.57
CA PRO A 80 -2.81 9.56 -4.66
C PRO A 80 -2.42 8.91 -3.32
N ARG A 81 -2.86 9.47 -2.19
CA ARG A 81 -2.64 8.91 -0.85
C ARG A 81 -3.30 7.53 -0.70
N ASN A 82 -4.50 7.35 -1.24
CA ASN A 82 -5.23 6.08 -1.15
C ASN A 82 -4.52 4.98 -1.95
N TYR A 83 -3.96 5.32 -3.11
CA TYR A 83 -3.11 4.41 -3.88
C TYR A 83 -1.78 4.10 -3.20
N PHE A 84 -1.19 5.07 -2.50
CA PHE A 84 -0.02 4.83 -1.66
C PHE A 84 -0.33 3.80 -0.56
N LEU A 85 -1.40 4.00 0.21
CA LEU A 85 -1.79 3.08 1.28
C LEU A 85 -2.12 1.68 0.76
N LEU A 86 -2.80 1.58 -0.40
CA LEU A 86 -3.05 0.31 -1.06
C LEU A 86 -1.74 -0.38 -1.50
N GLY A 87 -0.78 0.38 -2.03
CA GLY A 87 0.53 -0.16 -2.36
C GLY A 87 1.27 -0.70 -1.14
N ARG A 88 1.22 0.02 -0.01
CA ARG A 88 1.80 -0.44 1.26
C ARG A 88 1.13 -1.72 1.78
N LEU A 89 -0.19 -1.83 1.65
CA LEU A 89 -0.93 -3.05 1.97
C LEU A 89 -0.47 -4.24 1.13
N TYR A 90 -0.27 -4.05 -0.17
CA TYR A 90 0.28 -5.11 -1.02
C TYR A 90 1.72 -5.48 -0.66
N GLU A 91 2.55 -4.52 -0.23
CA GLU A 91 3.89 -4.82 0.31
C GLU A 91 3.82 -5.71 1.55
N ILE A 92 2.95 -5.38 2.51
CA ILE A 92 2.75 -6.18 3.73
C ILE A 92 2.22 -7.58 3.39
N ALA A 93 1.42 -7.70 2.33
CA ALA A 93 0.97 -8.97 1.79
C ALA A 93 2.01 -9.72 0.96
N GLY A 94 3.21 -9.16 0.75
CA GLY A 94 4.30 -9.78 -0.02
C GLY A 94 4.15 -9.65 -1.54
N SER A 95 3.13 -8.95 -2.04
CA SER A 95 2.87 -8.77 -3.47
C SER A 95 3.53 -7.51 -4.00
N LYS A 96 4.84 -7.57 -4.28
CA LYS A 96 5.59 -6.44 -4.84
C LYS A 96 5.06 -5.95 -6.19
N LYS A 97 4.53 -6.86 -7.02
CA LYS A 97 3.95 -6.53 -8.33
C LYS A 97 2.73 -5.61 -8.15
N ASN A 98 1.77 -6.04 -7.33
CA ASN A 98 0.54 -5.28 -7.10
C ASN A 98 0.83 -3.97 -6.36
N ALA A 99 1.80 -3.97 -5.44
CA ALA A 99 2.25 -2.75 -4.78
C ALA A 99 2.73 -1.71 -5.79
N PHE A 100 3.59 -2.12 -6.72
CA PHE A 100 4.10 -1.26 -7.78
C PHE A 100 2.99 -0.77 -8.72
N GLU A 101 2.04 -1.63 -9.09
CA GLU A 101 0.89 -1.23 -9.92
C GLU A 101 0.02 -0.19 -9.20
N ALA A 102 -0.29 -0.38 -7.92
CA ALA A 102 -1.02 0.60 -7.12
C ALA A 102 -0.29 1.95 -7.06
N TYR A 103 1.02 1.91 -6.80
CA TYR A 103 1.87 3.11 -6.82
C TYR A 103 1.88 3.82 -8.17
N GLN A 104 1.94 3.08 -9.28
CA GLN A 104 1.85 3.68 -10.61
C GLN A 104 0.53 4.42 -10.83
N GLN A 105 -0.60 3.87 -10.35
CA GLN A 105 -1.88 4.59 -10.45
C GLN A 105 -1.86 5.89 -9.64
N GLY A 106 -1.31 5.87 -8.42
CA GLY A 106 -1.14 7.10 -7.62
C GLY A 106 -0.26 8.16 -8.31
N LEU A 107 0.82 7.74 -8.97
CA LEU A 107 1.70 8.67 -9.71
C LEU A 107 1.10 9.19 -11.02
N LYS A 108 0.11 8.50 -11.61
CA LYS A 108 -0.64 9.06 -12.75
C LYS A 108 -1.51 10.24 -12.32
N ILE A 109 -2.02 10.19 -11.09
CA ILE A 109 -2.87 11.25 -10.52
C ILE A 109 -2.01 12.43 -10.09
N GLN A 110 -0.98 12.18 -9.29
CA GLN A 110 0.00 13.19 -8.88
C GLN A 110 1.41 12.73 -9.22
N PRO A 111 1.95 13.17 -10.37
CA PRO A 111 3.33 12.93 -10.73
C PRO A 111 4.27 13.43 -9.64
N GLY A 112 5.22 12.58 -9.23
CA GLY A 112 6.20 12.93 -8.19
C GLY A 112 5.69 12.94 -6.76
N TYR A 113 4.49 12.38 -6.47
CA TYR A 113 3.99 12.27 -5.10
C TYR A 113 5.03 11.61 -4.16
N PRO A 114 5.65 12.36 -3.22
CA PRO A 114 6.88 11.93 -2.55
C PRO A 114 6.78 10.58 -1.80
N PRO A 115 5.68 10.27 -1.09
CA PRO A 115 5.54 8.98 -0.41
C PRO A 115 5.63 7.79 -1.37
N ILE A 116 5.05 7.90 -2.57
CA ILE A 116 5.09 6.83 -3.57
C ILE A 116 6.48 6.74 -4.20
N VAL A 117 7.10 7.86 -4.56
CA VAL A 117 8.46 7.86 -5.14
C VAL A 117 9.44 7.17 -4.19
N GLN A 118 9.36 7.48 -2.90
CA GLN A 118 10.18 6.83 -1.87
C GLN A 118 9.85 5.33 -1.74
N ALA A 119 8.57 4.95 -1.75
CA ALA A 119 8.17 3.55 -1.66
C ALA A 119 8.64 2.72 -2.86
N ILE A 120 8.54 3.24 -4.07
CA ILE A 120 9.08 2.60 -5.28
C ILE A 120 10.60 2.46 -5.19
N GLY A 121 11.31 3.49 -4.69
CA GLY A 121 12.75 3.42 -4.45
C GLY A 121 13.12 2.27 -3.51
N LYS A 122 12.36 2.11 -2.41
CA LYS A 122 12.55 1.04 -1.41
C LYS A 122 12.18 -0.36 -1.90
N LEU A 123 11.17 -0.48 -2.78
CA LEU A 123 10.81 -1.75 -3.43
C LEU A 123 12.01 -2.35 -4.21
N GLY A 124 12.92 -1.48 -4.63
CA GLY A 124 14.14 -1.79 -5.35
C GLY A 124 13.89 -1.97 -6.84
N THR A 125 14.92 -1.69 -7.65
CA THR A 125 14.87 -1.97 -9.08
C THR A 125 14.91 -3.47 -9.31
N ARG A 126 13.93 -4.02 -10.03
CA ARG A 126 13.98 -5.42 -10.48
C ARG A 126 15.31 -5.65 -11.22
N ARG A 127 16.15 -6.55 -10.69
CA ARG A 127 17.50 -6.79 -11.22
C ARG A 127 17.40 -7.19 -12.70
N ARG A 128 18.35 -6.70 -13.52
CA ARG A 128 18.43 -7.05 -14.94
C ARG A 128 18.49 -8.58 -15.12
N PRO A 129 17.90 -9.11 -16.21
CA PRO A 129 18.02 -10.53 -16.56
C PRO A 129 19.50 -10.92 -16.65
N VAL A 130 19.82 -12.17 -16.29
CA VAL A 130 21.20 -12.67 -16.29
C VAL A 130 21.73 -12.69 -17.72
N LEU A 131 20.93 -13.20 -18.65
CA LEU A 131 21.18 -13.18 -20.08
C LEU A 131 20.38 -12.04 -20.70
N LYS A 132 21.08 -10.95 -21.05
CA LYS A 132 20.46 -9.72 -21.60
C LYS A 132 19.81 -9.94 -22.98
N PHE A 133 20.27 -10.95 -23.72
CA PHE A 133 19.80 -11.29 -25.06
C PHE A 133 18.55 -12.19 -25.06
N LEU A 134 18.17 -12.76 -23.91
CA LEU A 134 16.94 -13.55 -23.80
C LEU A 134 15.84 -12.72 -23.16
N ALA A 135 14.60 -13.00 -23.57
CA ALA A 135 13.41 -12.43 -22.94
C ALA A 135 13.36 -12.79 -21.43
N ARG A 136 12.64 -11.99 -20.66
CA ARG A 136 12.63 -12.07 -19.18
C ARG A 136 11.91 -13.30 -18.64
N ASP A 137 10.93 -13.78 -19.39
CA ASP A 137 10.12 -14.97 -19.20
C ASP A 137 10.76 -16.23 -19.77
N HIS A 138 11.85 -16.09 -20.53
CA HIS A 138 12.61 -17.22 -21.03
C HIS A 138 13.10 -18.09 -19.87
N PHE A 139 12.81 -19.40 -19.93
CA PHE A 139 13.05 -20.34 -18.85
C PHE A 139 14.51 -20.29 -18.34
N LEU A 140 15.50 -20.14 -19.23
CA LEU A 140 16.91 -19.96 -18.86
C LEU A 140 17.15 -18.71 -17.98
N ASN A 141 16.54 -17.59 -18.32
CA ASN A 141 16.66 -16.35 -17.53
C ASN A 141 15.99 -16.47 -16.16
N VAL A 142 14.86 -17.18 -16.10
CA VAL A 142 14.16 -17.48 -14.83
C VAL A 142 15.00 -18.42 -13.96
N ALA A 143 15.54 -19.50 -14.53
CA ALA A 143 16.36 -20.49 -13.83
C ALA A 143 17.66 -19.86 -13.31
N LEU A 144 18.40 -19.13 -14.16
CA LEU A 144 19.61 -18.41 -13.75
C LEU A 144 19.32 -17.31 -12.73
N GLY A 145 18.17 -16.65 -12.85
CA GLY A 145 17.68 -15.69 -11.87
C GLY A 145 17.47 -16.32 -10.48
N ARG A 146 16.82 -17.50 -10.43
CA ARG A 146 16.60 -18.28 -9.20
C ARG A 146 17.92 -18.80 -8.61
N LEU A 147 18.82 -19.33 -9.45
CA LEU A 147 20.13 -19.82 -9.03
C LEU A 147 20.98 -18.70 -8.42
N ARG A 148 21.04 -17.55 -9.09
CA ARG A 148 21.71 -16.34 -8.56
C ARG A 148 21.05 -15.88 -7.26
N HIS A 149 19.74 -15.97 -7.11
CA HIS A 149 19.11 -15.60 -5.84
C HIS A 149 19.53 -16.53 -4.70
N SER A 150 19.58 -17.84 -4.96
CA SER A 150 19.99 -18.86 -3.99
C SER A 150 21.47 -18.71 -3.56
N LEU A 151 22.38 -18.47 -4.51
CA LEU A 151 23.83 -18.36 -4.25
C LEU A 151 24.22 -17.11 -3.46
N PHE A 152 23.43 -16.04 -3.54
CA PHE A 152 23.71 -14.76 -2.86
C PHE A 152 22.88 -14.54 -1.59
N GLN A 153 22.08 -15.52 -1.16
CA GLN A 153 21.51 -15.60 0.20
C GLN A 153 22.40 -16.50 1.08
N LYS A 154 23.64 -16.10 1.36
CA LYS A 154 24.36 -16.69 2.51
C LYS A 154 23.77 -16.08 3.79
N PRO A 155 23.48 -16.86 4.85
CA PRO A 155 23.12 -16.29 6.13
C PRO A 155 24.34 -15.52 6.65
N ILE A 156 24.11 -14.29 7.09
CA ILE A 156 25.05 -13.60 7.97
C ILE A 156 25.07 -14.46 9.25
N LYS A 157 26.22 -15.06 9.55
CA LYS A 157 26.48 -15.68 10.86
C LYS A 157 26.46 -14.59 11.94
#